data_AF-A0A2V2A572-F1
#
_entry.id   AF-A0A2V2A572-F1
#
_cell.length_a   1.000
_cell.length_b   1.000
_cell.length_c   1.000
_cell.angle_alpha   90.00
_cell.angle_beta   90.00
_cell.angle_gamma   90.00
#
_symmetry.space_group_name_H-M   'P 1'
#
loop_
_entity.id
_entity.type
_entity.pdbx_description
1 polymer ?
#
loop_
_entity_poly.entity_id
_entity_poly.type
_entity_poly.pdbx_seq_one_letter_code
_entity_poly.pdbx_strand_id
1 'polypeptide(L)'
;MNQSSDRKPDTHSHQQTRTAEHQSNASVEAAFDHEMTQQRQSYGASDNMSTGKRRSLITYNHITYFLYVISYFTAGLLWVVPIVMNYAKRHDAEGSWLSTHFDWQIKTFWYSIVFFFLGIIIITFALGGFGISMLADSNNIAIGSVLLAVFGLLIMIFTFIWHLYRIVRGWIALMDGRPVP
;
A
#
# COMPACT_ATOMS: atom_id res chain seq x y z
N MET A 1 90.03 29.71 10.85
CA MET A 1 89.25 30.97 11.04
C MET A 1 87.88 30.61 11.57
N ASN A 2 87.42 31.36 12.58
CA ASN A 2 86.08 31.34 13.18
C ASN A 2 85.34 32.61 12.71
N GLN A 3 84.02 32.57 12.47
CA GLN A 3 83.22 33.80 12.52
C GLN A 3 81.74 33.52 12.79
N SER A 4 81.26 34.09 13.89
CA SER A 4 79.86 34.29 14.25
C SER A 4 79.46 35.72 13.87
N SER A 5 78.22 35.93 13.41
CA SER A 5 77.60 37.26 13.43
C SER A 5 76.14 37.15 13.85
N ASP A 6 75.82 37.98 14.83
CA ASP A 6 74.58 38.16 15.59
C ASP A 6 73.52 38.94 14.79
N ARG A 7 72.21 38.70 15.00
CA ARG A 7 71.09 39.38 14.31
C ARG A 7 70.00 39.83 15.30
N LYS A 8 69.65 41.12 15.19
CA LYS A 8 68.66 41.87 16.01
C LYS A 8 67.20 41.48 15.68
N PRO A 9 66.21 41.59 16.61
CA PRO A 9 64.83 41.18 16.35
C PRO A 9 63.94 42.32 15.84
N ASP A 10 63.09 42.00 14.88
CA ASP A 10 62.38 42.98 14.04
C ASP A 10 60.93 43.23 14.48
N THR A 11 60.62 44.52 14.75
CA THR A 11 59.30 45.08 15.14
C THR A 11 58.22 44.94 14.06
N HIS A 12 58.58 44.47 12.86
CA HIS A 12 57.66 44.25 11.75
C HIS A 12 56.70 43.06 11.96
N SER A 13 57.03 42.16 12.90
CA SER A 13 56.24 40.96 13.17
C SER A 13 54.83 41.27 13.68
N HIS A 14 54.67 42.18 14.66
CA HIS A 14 53.37 42.40 15.31
C HIS A 14 52.33 43.09 14.43
N GLN A 15 52.75 43.99 13.54
CA GLN A 15 51.83 44.64 12.62
C GLN A 15 51.37 43.66 11.54
N GLN A 16 52.29 42.81 11.07
CA GLN A 16 52.02 41.73 10.12
C GLN A 16 51.08 40.66 10.72
N THR A 17 51.20 40.37 12.02
CA THR A 17 50.28 39.45 12.72
C THR A 17 48.86 40.02 12.80
N ARG A 18 48.68 41.30 13.13
CA ARG A 18 47.32 41.90 13.19
C ARG A 18 46.65 41.99 11.82
N THR A 19 47.39 42.31 10.76
CA THR A 19 46.82 42.27 9.39
C THR A 19 46.49 40.85 8.97
N ALA A 20 47.32 39.86 9.31
CA ALA A 20 47.06 38.46 9.02
C ALA A 20 45.83 37.93 9.77
N GLU A 21 45.65 38.26 11.05
CA GLU A 21 44.48 37.89 11.84
C GLU A 21 43.20 38.53 11.30
N HIS A 22 43.25 39.82 10.94
CA HIS A 22 42.07 40.50 10.40
C HIS A 22 41.67 39.93 9.02
N GLN A 23 42.67 39.60 8.19
CA GLN A 23 42.46 38.96 6.90
C GLN A 23 41.92 37.53 7.06
N SER A 24 42.40 36.79 8.07
CA SER A 24 41.89 35.47 8.43
C SER A 24 40.43 35.53 8.90
N ASN A 25 40.10 36.43 9.83
CA ASN A 25 38.73 36.55 10.33
C ASN A 25 37.75 36.99 9.24
N ALA A 26 38.15 37.94 8.38
CA ALA A 26 37.35 38.34 7.22
C ALA A 26 37.13 37.19 6.23
N SER A 27 38.14 36.32 6.05
CA SER A 27 38.00 35.13 5.19
C SER A 27 37.08 34.06 5.78
N VAL A 28 37.07 33.90 7.11
CA VAL A 28 36.19 32.95 7.81
C VAL A 28 34.74 33.44 7.80
N GLU A 29 34.51 34.72 8.03
CA GLU A 29 33.19 35.34 7.95
C GLU A 29 32.62 35.25 6.52
N ALA A 30 33.44 35.54 5.51
CA ALA A 30 33.05 35.37 4.11
C ALA A 30 32.76 33.90 3.75
N ALA A 31 33.53 32.94 4.28
CA ALA A 31 33.29 31.52 4.06
C ALA A 31 31.97 31.05 4.72
N PHE A 32 31.73 31.47 5.97
CA PHE A 32 30.51 31.16 6.70
C PHE A 32 29.27 31.76 6.02
N ASP A 33 29.35 33.00 5.53
CA ASP A 33 28.26 33.64 4.79
C ASP A 33 27.99 32.93 3.46
N HIS A 34 29.04 32.48 2.76
CA HIS A 34 28.90 31.68 1.55
C HIS A 34 28.23 30.33 1.81
N GLU A 35 28.60 29.64 2.88
CA GLU A 35 27.98 28.38 3.29
C GLU A 35 26.52 28.59 3.73
N MET A 36 26.23 29.64 4.50
CA MET A 36 24.86 29.97 4.91
C MET A 36 23.98 30.33 3.72
N THR A 37 24.55 31.02 2.72
CA THR A 37 23.84 31.37 1.47
C THR A 37 23.62 30.15 0.59
N GLN A 38 24.60 29.25 0.46
CA GLN A 38 24.42 27.97 -0.22
C GLN A 38 23.39 27.09 0.49
N GLN A 39 23.41 27.04 1.82
CA GLN A 39 22.47 26.25 2.60
C GLN A 39 21.04 26.81 2.48
N ARG A 40 20.86 28.14 2.52
CA ARG A 40 19.56 28.79 2.24
C ARG A 40 19.07 28.52 0.81
N GLN A 41 19.96 28.56 -0.18
CA GLN A 41 19.62 28.26 -1.57
C GLN A 41 19.28 26.79 -1.78
N SER A 42 20.00 25.88 -1.14
CA SER A 42 19.75 24.43 -1.19
C SER A 42 18.39 24.08 -0.56
N TYR A 43 18.05 24.71 0.56
CA TYR A 43 16.76 24.53 1.22
C TYR A 43 15.59 25.15 0.42
N GLY A 44 15.81 26.29 -0.24
CA GLY A 44 14.83 26.90 -1.15
C GLY A 44 14.68 26.17 -2.49
N ALA A 45 15.73 25.49 -2.96
CA ALA A 45 15.73 24.74 -4.21
C ALA A 45 15.00 23.40 -4.09
N SER A 46 14.98 22.78 -2.90
CA SER A 46 14.26 21.52 -2.67
C SER A 46 12.73 21.61 -2.81
N ASP A 47 12.16 22.83 -2.82
CA ASP A 47 10.71 23.05 -2.97
C ASP A 47 10.33 23.79 -4.29
N ASN A 48 11.16 23.66 -5.33
CA ASN A 48 10.95 24.31 -6.64
C ASN A 48 9.87 23.66 -7.52
N MET A 49 8.98 22.84 -6.96
CA MET A 49 7.93 22.21 -7.73
C MET A 49 6.85 23.26 -8.06
N SER A 50 6.59 23.49 -9.35
CA SER A 50 5.54 24.45 -9.76
C SER A 50 4.22 24.14 -9.05
N THR A 51 3.50 25.15 -8.60
CA THR A 51 2.23 24.99 -7.85
C THR A 51 1.23 24.08 -8.55
N GLY A 52 1.20 24.11 -9.90
CA GLY A 52 0.42 23.20 -10.72
C GLY A 52 0.87 21.74 -10.62
N LYS A 53 2.19 21.48 -10.69
CA LYS A 53 2.76 20.14 -10.52
C LYS A 53 2.53 19.61 -9.11
N ARG A 54 2.71 20.43 -8.07
CA ARG A 54 2.43 20.03 -6.68
C ARG A 54 0.94 19.64 -6.50
N ARG A 55 0.01 20.44 -7.02
CA ARG A 55 -1.43 20.13 -6.95
C ARG A 55 -1.77 18.85 -7.72
N SER A 56 -1.19 18.64 -8.90
CA SER A 56 -1.44 17.41 -9.67
C SER A 56 -0.91 16.17 -8.94
N LEU A 57 0.26 16.24 -8.29
CA LEU A 57 0.78 15.12 -7.47
C LEU A 57 -0.08 14.87 -6.23
N ILE A 58 -0.55 15.92 -5.56
CA ILE A 58 -1.46 15.78 -4.42
C ILE A 58 -2.78 15.15 -4.86
N THR A 59 -3.38 15.58 -5.97
CA THR A 59 -4.58 14.97 -6.53
C THR A 59 -4.34 13.52 -6.94
N TYR A 60 -3.21 13.23 -7.59
CA TYR A 60 -2.83 11.88 -7.95
C TYR A 60 -2.75 10.96 -6.72
N ASN A 61 -2.10 11.41 -5.64
CA ASN A 61 -2.05 10.63 -4.39
C ASN A 61 -3.41 10.49 -3.70
N HIS A 62 -4.29 11.49 -3.77
CA HIS A 62 -5.65 11.32 -3.29
C HIS A 62 -6.42 10.26 -4.07
N ILE A 63 -6.24 10.22 -5.40
CA ILE A 63 -6.85 9.20 -6.26
C ILE A 63 -6.31 7.82 -5.90
N THR A 64 -5.00 7.65 -5.73
CA THR A 64 -4.42 6.34 -5.36
C THR A 64 -4.88 5.87 -3.99
N TYR A 65 -4.95 6.75 -2.99
CA TYR A 65 -5.52 6.40 -1.68
C TYR A 65 -6.99 6.00 -1.76
N PHE A 66 -7.79 6.71 -2.55
CA PHE A 66 -9.20 6.35 -2.78
C PHE A 66 -9.34 4.98 -3.46
N LEU A 67 -8.48 4.68 -4.45
CA LEU A 67 -8.43 3.39 -5.12
C LEU A 67 -8.03 2.25 -4.16
N TYR A 68 -7.12 2.49 -3.21
CA TYR A 68 -6.79 1.50 -2.18
C TYR A 68 -7.96 1.22 -1.25
N VAL A 69 -8.69 2.24 -0.80
CA VAL A 69 -9.90 2.06 0.02
C VAL A 69 -10.95 1.26 -0.76
N ILE A 70 -11.16 1.55 -2.05
CA ILE A 70 -12.06 0.76 -2.91
C ILE A 70 -11.60 -0.68 -3.09
N SER A 71 -10.30 -0.92 -3.23
CA SER A 71 -9.77 -2.29 -3.43
C SER A 71 -10.03 -3.20 -2.24
N TYR A 72 -10.03 -2.66 -1.02
CA TYR A 72 -10.45 -3.39 0.18
C TYR A 72 -11.96 -3.63 0.22
N PHE A 73 -12.76 -2.69 -0.32
CA PHE A 73 -14.21 -2.81 -0.43
C PHE A 73 -14.68 -3.87 -1.46
N THR A 74 -13.81 -4.34 -2.36
CA THR A 74 -14.19 -5.42 -3.30
C THR A 74 -14.04 -6.84 -2.75
N ALA A 75 -13.57 -7.02 -1.51
CA ALA A 75 -13.55 -8.30 -0.79
C ALA A 75 -14.94 -8.77 -0.31
N GLY A 76 -15.99 -8.53 -1.10
CA GLY A 76 -17.40 -8.87 -0.79
C GLY A 76 -18.26 -7.70 -0.30
N LEU A 77 -17.70 -6.51 -0.03
CA LEU A 77 -18.45 -5.40 0.57
C LEU A 77 -19.40 -4.69 -0.42
N LEU A 78 -19.15 -4.79 -1.73
CA LEU A 78 -20.09 -4.32 -2.76
C LEU A 78 -21.46 -5.03 -2.71
N TRP A 79 -21.54 -6.20 -2.08
CA TRP A 79 -22.80 -6.94 -1.94
C TRP A 79 -23.71 -6.40 -0.83
N VAL A 80 -23.27 -5.41 -0.05
CA VAL A 80 -24.08 -4.78 1.01
C VAL A 80 -25.29 -4.03 0.43
N VAL A 81 -25.13 -3.31 -0.68
CA VAL A 81 -26.27 -2.61 -1.30
C VAL A 81 -27.32 -3.60 -1.83
N PRO A 82 -26.94 -4.63 -2.62
CA PRO A 82 -27.87 -5.68 -3.03
C PRO A 82 -28.58 -6.38 -1.87
N ILE A 83 -27.87 -6.74 -0.79
CA ILE A 83 -28.52 -7.47 0.32
C ILE A 83 -29.54 -6.60 1.05
N VAL A 84 -29.24 -5.31 1.26
CA VAL A 84 -30.18 -4.36 1.86
C VAL A 84 -31.41 -4.17 0.96
N MET A 85 -31.20 -3.97 -0.34
CA MET A 85 -32.30 -3.87 -1.31
C MET A 85 -33.16 -5.13 -1.32
N ASN A 86 -32.54 -6.30 -1.25
CA ASN A 86 -33.25 -7.57 -1.25
C ASN A 86 -34.10 -7.75 0.01
N TYR A 87 -33.56 -7.49 1.21
CA TYR A 87 -34.36 -7.54 2.44
C TYR A 87 -35.48 -6.50 2.45
N ALA A 88 -35.22 -5.28 1.97
CA ALA A 88 -36.20 -4.21 1.93
C ALA A 88 -37.39 -4.53 1.01
N LYS A 89 -37.15 -5.13 -0.17
CA LYS A 89 -38.19 -5.44 -1.16
C LYS A 89 -38.75 -6.86 -1.08
N ARG A 90 -38.14 -7.75 -0.30
CA ARG A 90 -38.58 -9.15 -0.18
C ARG A 90 -40.05 -9.26 0.23
N HIS A 91 -40.47 -8.48 1.21
CA HIS A 91 -41.85 -8.51 1.73
C HIS A 91 -42.88 -8.10 0.67
N ASP A 92 -42.56 -7.09 -0.15
CA ASP A 92 -43.43 -6.63 -1.23
C ASP A 92 -43.63 -7.69 -2.33
N ALA A 93 -42.71 -8.66 -2.42
CA ALA A 93 -42.74 -9.73 -3.41
C ALA A 93 -43.41 -11.01 -2.89
N GLU A 94 -43.88 -11.04 -1.64
CA GLU A 94 -44.54 -12.20 -1.05
C GLU A 94 -45.80 -12.60 -1.82
N GLY A 95 -46.00 -13.91 -2.02
CA GLY A 95 -47.06 -14.45 -2.86
C GLY A 95 -46.76 -14.45 -4.38
N SER A 96 -45.62 -13.89 -4.81
CA SER A 96 -45.15 -13.97 -6.19
C SER A 96 -43.91 -14.87 -6.33
N TRP A 97 -43.65 -15.36 -7.54
CA TRP A 97 -42.41 -16.09 -7.85
C TRP A 97 -41.14 -15.24 -7.64
N LEU A 98 -41.26 -13.91 -7.57
CA LEU A 98 -40.14 -12.99 -7.38
C LEU A 98 -39.56 -13.06 -5.96
N SER A 99 -40.38 -13.40 -4.95
CA SER A 99 -39.90 -13.65 -3.57
C SER A 99 -38.78 -14.68 -3.51
N THR A 100 -38.86 -15.72 -4.35
CA THR A 100 -37.83 -16.77 -4.42
C THR A 100 -36.49 -16.26 -4.92
N HIS A 101 -36.48 -15.22 -5.76
CA HIS A 101 -35.25 -14.59 -6.26
C HIS A 101 -34.58 -13.75 -5.17
N PHE A 102 -35.38 -13.01 -4.40
CA PHE A 102 -34.87 -12.29 -3.24
C PHE A 102 -34.26 -13.26 -2.23
N ASP A 103 -34.94 -14.37 -1.92
CA ASP A 103 -34.44 -15.42 -1.05
C ASP A 103 -33.16 -16.08 -1.60
N TRP A 104 -33.09 -16.33 -2.92
CA TRP A 104 -31.92 -16.90 -3.56
C TRP A 104 -30.69 -15.99 -3.46
N GLN A 105 -30.87 -14.68 -3.69
CA GLN A 105 -29.81 -13.70 -3.56
C GLN A 105 -29.37 -13.53 -2.10
N ILE A 106 -30.31 -13.47 -1.16
CA ILE A 106 -30.04 -13.42 0.29
C ILE A 106 -29.24 -14.64 0.75
N LYS A 107 -29.66 -15.85 0.36
CA LYS A 107 -28.92 -17.09 0.69
C LYS A 107 -27.50 -17.09 0.09
N THR A 108 -27.35 -16.61 -1.15
CA THR A 108 -26.03 -16.53 -1.81
C THR A 108 -25.08 -15.61 -1.07
N PHE A 109 -25.57 -14.49 -0.54
CA PHE A 109 -24.80 -13.60 0.32
C PHE A 109 -24.36 -14.30 1.62
N TRP A 110 -25.26 -14.99 2.32
CA TRP A 110 -24.87 -15.68 3.56
C TRP A 110 -23.90 -16.83 3.31
N TYR A 111 -24.05 -17.57 2.21
CA TYR A 111 -23.07 -18.58 1.82
C TYR A 111 -21.70 -17.96 1.50
N SER A 112 -21.65 -16.81 0.83
CA SER A 112 -20.37 -16.15 0.51
C SER A 112 -19.64 -15.66 1.78
N ILE A 113 -20.38 -15.22 2.80
CA ILE A 113 -19.82 -14.91 4.13
C ILE A 113 -19.19 -16.17 4.76
N VAL A 114 -19.88 -17.31 4.72
CA VAL A 114 -19.32 -18.58 5.23
C VAL A 114 -18.05 -18.98 4.46
N PHE A 115 -18.06 -18.91 3.13
CA PHE A 115 -16.88 -19.20 2.32
C PHE A 115 -15.73 -18.23 2.59
N PHE A 116 -16.02 -16.96 2.90
CA PHE A 116 -15.02 -15.96 3.26
C PHE A 116 -14.32 -16.32 4.57
N PHE A 117 -15.07 -16.64 5.63
CA PHE A 117 -14.49 -17.09 6.90
C PHE A 117 -13.72 -18.41 6.74
N LEU A 118 -14.27 -19.36 5.98
CA LEU A 118 -13.58 -20.61 5.69
C LEU A 118 -12.27 -20.38 4.92
N GLY A 119 -12.26 -19.44 3.96
CA GLY A 119 -11.06 -19.03 3.23
C GLY A 119 -9.99 -18.44 4.13
N ILE A 120 -10.35 -17.57 5.09
CA ILE A 120 -9.42 -17.02 6.08
C ILE A 120 -8.79 -18.12 6.93
N ILE A 121 -9.59 -19.10 7.37
CA ILE A 121 -9.10 -20.25 8.14
C ILE A 121 -8.08 -21.03 7.31
N ILE A 122 -8.44 -21.40 6.08
CA ILE A 122 -7.55 -22.15 5.18
C ILE A 122 -6.25 -21.39 4.91
N ILE A 123 -6.31 -20.08 4.63
CA ILE A 123 -5.12 -19.25 4.40
C ILE A 123 -4.24 -19.18 5.65
N THR A 124 -4.83 -19.08 6.85
CA THR A 124 -4.07 -19.06 8.10
C THR A 124 -3.32 -20.38 8.32
N PHE A 125 -3.98 -21.51 8.08
CA PHE A 125 -3.33 -22.83 8.15
C PHE A 125 -2.30 -23.03 7.04
N ALA A 126 -2.58 -22.56 5.83
CA ALA A 126 -1.67 -22.64 4.69
C ALA A 126 -0.42 -21.78 4.91
N LEU A 127 -0.56 -20.53 5.37
CA LEU A 127 0.55 -19.63 5.68
C LEU A 127 1.32 -20.09 6.92
N GLY A 128 0.64 -20.60 7.94
CA GLY A 128 1.29 -21.19 9.12
C GLY A 128 2.11 -22.44 8.77
N GLY A 129 1.52 -23.36 8.01
CA GLY A 129 2.23 -24.56 7.51
C GLY A 129 3.35 -24.22 6.52
N PHE A 130 3.15 -23.24 5.65
CA PHE A 130 4.15 -22.74 4.70
C PHE A 130 5.32 -22.04 5.40
N GLY A 131 5.04 -21.22 6.41
CA GLY A 131 6.06 -20.55 7.22
C GLY A 131 6.94 -21.55 8.00
N ILE A 132 6.33 -22.61 8.54
CA ILE A 132 7.06 -23.72 9.17
C ILE A 132 7.87 -24.51 8.14
N SER A 133 7.31 -24.68 6.93
CA SER A 133 7.94 -25.41 5.83
C SER A 133 9.20 -24.73 5.29
N MET A 134 9.23 -23.40 5.21
CA MET A 134 10.41 -22.64 4.75
C MET A 134 11.57 -22.59 5.75
N LEU A 135 11.29 -22.80 7.04
CA LEU A 135 12.31 -22.80 8.09
C LEU A 135 12.96 -24.18 8.30
N ALA A 136 12.42 -25.23 7.68
CA ALA A 136 12.92 -26.57 7.83
C ALA A 136 13.85 -26.94 6.66
N ASP A 137 15.13 -27.17 6.94
CA ASP A 137 16.16 -27.62 5.99
C ASP A 137 15.94 -29.09 5.53
N SER A 138 14.75 -29.42 5.01
CA SER A 138 14.46 -30.76 4.52
C SER A 138 13.74 -30.77 3.18
N ASN A 139 14.29 -31.57 2.28
CA ASN A 139 13.93 -31.70 0.87
C ASN A 139 12.49 -32.21 0.69
N ASN A 140 11.98 -32.96 1.66
CA ASN A 140 10.65 -33.58 1.65
C ASN A 140 9.52 -32.58 1.97
N ILE A 141 9.86 -31.49 2.68
CA ILE A 141 8.90 -30.47 3.14
C ILE A 141 8.54 -29.50 2.00
N ALA A 142 9.44 -29.29 1.03
CA ALA A 142 9.17 -28.47 -0.16
C ALA A 142 8.14 -29.10 -1.12
N ILE A 143 8.05 -30.43 -1.20
CA ILE A 143 7.05 -31.12 -2.04
C ILE A 143 5.65 -30.95 -1.45
N GLY A 144 5.53 -30.99 -0.11
CA GLY A 144 4.26 -30.79 0.59
C GLY A 144 3.67 -29.38 0.37
N SER A 145 4.50 -28.34 0.36
CA SER A 145 4.04 -26.96 0.15
C SER A 145 3.55 -26.70 -1.27
N VAL A 146 4.18 -27.28 -2.29
CA VAL A 146 3.72 -27.18 -3.69
C VAL A 146 2.37 -27.89 -3.87
N LEU A 147 2.21 -29.10 -3.31
CA LEU A 147 0.94 -29.83 -3.36
C LEU A 147 -0.19 -29.08 -2.64
N LEU A 148 0.09 -28.47 -1.48
CA LEU A 148 -0.86 -27.62 -0.77
C LEU A 148 -1.23 -26.36 -1.55
N ALA A 149 -0.27 -25.71 -2.22
CA ALA A 149 -0.53 -24.55 -3.06
C ALA A 149 -1.43 -24.88 -4.25
N VAL A 150 -1.16 -26.01 -4.94
CA VAL A 150 -2.02 -26.51 -6.03
C VAL A 150 -3.42 -26.85 -5.51
N PHE A 151 -3.50 -27.51 -4.35
CA PHE A 151 -4.79 -27.85 -3.73
C PHE A 151 -5.60 -26.60 -3.34
N GLY A 152 -4.94 -25.58 -2.79
CA GLY A 152 -5.55 -24.28 -2.51
C GLY A 152 -6.07 -23.59 -3.78
N LEU A 153 -5.33 -23.65 -4.88
CA LEU A 153 -5.75 -23.08 -6.16
C LEU A 153 -6.97 -23.82 -6.74
N LEU A 154 -7.02 -25.15 -6.65
CA LEU A 154 -8.17 -25.95 -7.07
C LEU A 154 -9.43 -25.60 -6.27
N ILE A 155 -9.31 -25.42 -4.96
CA ILE A 155 -10.42 -24.98 -4.10
C ILE A 155 -10.91 -23.59 -4.54
N MET A 156 -10.00 -22.65 -4.78
CA MET A 156 -10.37 -21.29 -5.22
C MET A 156 -11.13 -21.31 -6.56
N ILE A 157 -10.66 -22.11 -7.53
CA ILE A 157 -11.34 -22.28 -8.83
C ILE A 157 -12.74 -22.88 -8.62
N PHE A 158 -12.85 -23.93 -7.80
CA PHE A 158 -14.14 -24.54 -7.50
C PHE A 158 -15.12 -23.55 -6.86
N THR A 159 -14.67 -22.80 -5.85
CA THR A 159 -15.48 -21.77 -5.18
C THR A 159 -15.92 -20.67 -6.14
N PHE A 160 -15.05 -20.27 -7.09
CA PHE A 160 -15.37 -19.29 -8.11
C PHE A 160 -16.44 -19.81 -9.09
N ILE A 161 -16.29 -21.04 -9.58
CA ILE A 161 -17.26 -21.70 -10.47
C ILE A 161 -18.61 -21.84 -9.77
N TRP A 162 -18.62 -22.25 -8.50
CA TRP A 162 -19.84 -22.36 -7.70
C TRP A 162 -20.59 -21.01 -7.59
N HIS A 163 -19.87 -19.91 -7.36
CA HIS A 163 -20.47 -18.57 -7.32
C HIS A 163 -21.07 -18.16 -8.67
N LEU A 164 -20.33 -18.36 -9.77
CA LEU A 164 -20.82 -18.02 -11.11
C LEU A 164 -22.08 -18.80 -11.45
N TYR A 165 -22.07 -20.10 -11.19
CA TYR A 165 -23.22 -20.95 -11.39
C TYR A 165 -24.46 -20.44 -10.63
N ARG A 166 -24.32 -20.04 -9.37
CA ARG A 166 -25.43 -19.51 -8.55
C ARG A 166 -26.01 -18.23 -9.14
N ILE A 167 -25.18 -17.32 -9.63
CA ILE A 167 -25.61 -16.06 -10.24
C ILE A 167 -26.33 -16.33 -11.57
N VAL A 168 -25.71 -17.13 -12.45
CA VAL A 168 -26.26 -17.46 -13.77
C VAL A 168 -27.60 -18.18 -13.64
N ARG A 169 -27.69 -19.18 -12.75
CA ARG A 169 -28.96 -19.90 -12.52
C ARG A 169 -30.06 -18.95 -12.04
N GLY A 170 -29.74 -18.05 -11.11
CA GLY A 170 -30.70 -17.06 -10.63
C GLY A 170 -31.15 -16.08 -11.73
N TRP A 171 -30.24 -15.70 -12.62
CA TRP A 171 -30.56 -14.80 -13.74
C TRP A 171 -31.38 -15.50 -14.83
N ILE A 172 -31.07 -16.74 -15.19
CA ILE A 172 -31.83 -17.52 -16.17
C ILE A 172 -33.29 -17.69 -15.71
N ALA A 173 -33.50 -18.05 -14.43
CA ALA A 173 -34.85 -18.19 -13.88
C ALA A 173 -35.65 -16.87 -13.92
N LEU A 174 -34.97 -15.74 -13.68
CA LEU A 174 -35.58 -14.42 -13.74
C LEU A 174 -36.03 -14.04 -15.15
N MET A 175 -35.21 -14.33 -16.16
CA MET A 175 -35.56 -14.06 -17.57
C MET A 175 -36.71 -14.94 -18.06
N ASP A 176 -36.79 -16.17 -17.54
CA ASP A 176 -37.85 -17.10 -17.86
C ASP A 176 -39.16 -16.87 -17.07
N GLY A 177 -39.17 -15.95 -16.10
CA GLY A 177 -40.32 -15.69 -15.22
C GLY A 177 -40.68 -16.87 -14.31
N ARG A 178 -39.69 -17.71 -13.97
CA ARG A 178 -39.89 -18.95 -13.17
C ARG A 178 -39.27 -18.79 -11.78
N PRO A 179 -39.86 -19.35 -10.72
CA PRO A 179 -39.27 -19.31 -9.38
C PRO A 179 -37.94 -20.07 -9.29
N VAL A 180 -37.06 -19.64 -8.38
CA VAL A 180 -35.81 -20.34 -8.07
C VAL A 180 -36.02 -21.25 -6.85
N PRO A 181 -35.65 -22.53 -6.92
CA PRO A 181 -35.80 -23.47 -5.79
C PRO A 181 -34.85 -23.16 -4.61
#